data_AF-E8V467-F1
#
_entry.id   AF-E8V467-F1
#
_cell.length_a   1.000
_cell.length_b   1.000
_cell.length_c   1.000
_cell.angle_alpha   90.00
_cell.angle_beta   90.00
_cell.angle_gamma   90.00
#
_symmetry.space_group_name_H-M   'P 1'
#
loop_
_entity.id
_entity.type
_entity.pdbx_description
1 polymer ?
#
loop_
_entity_poly.entity_id
_entity_poly.type
_entity_poly.pdbx_seq_one_letter_code
_entity_poly.pdbx_strand_id
1 'polypeptide(L)'
;MKPIAISAVSWSANRLDIFGLGTNNEMFHKYWNGSAWGPSPTGWEALGGIFNSAPEAVSWGPNRLDLFGLGTDNQMYHKAWNVNAWSPSPTGWTPFGGVFNSRPVAVCWGANRIDLFGLGTDNQMYHKYWNGTAWGPSVTGWEALGGIFNTPPAVVSWGPNRLDLFGLGTDNQMYHKYWNGSSWGPSVTGWEALGGVFDSPPAAVCWGPNRIDLFGLGTDNQMYHKAWNVNAWSPSVTGWTAFGGVFDSPPAVVAWAHNRLDLFGLGTDNQMFHKAWDGTAWHPSITGWEALGGVFNSAPAVTAWAANRLDIFGLGTDNQMYHKYWNGSAWGPSATGWEPLGGVFNLAAVGDSRTLALVEQHQVESEWCWSATTCSITKYYNAASTWTQCTLVNKAYNQTTCCTNGSSTSCNQPWYPDKALTITGHLNTTTGGSLSLAAVMREINASHPISIAVYWYGGGGHNPAIDGYDVTSPDYPTIDLQDPIYGHSTQDFGTFPHSYNGGANWGNSYLTH
;
A
#
# COMPACT_ATOMS: atom_id res chain seq x y z
N MET A 1 -6.19 -1.34 -10.02
CA MET A 1 -5.28 -2.38 -9.51
C MET A 1 -5.91 -3.12 -8.35
N LYS A 2 -6.06 -4.44 -8.47
CA LYS A 2 -6.51 -5.37 -7.45
C LYS A 2 -5.56 -5.39 -6.25
N PRO A 3 -6.06 -5.37 -5.02
CA PRO A 3 -5.23 -5.25 -3.83
C PRO A 3 -4.58 -6.58 -3.42
N ILE A 4 -3.50 -6.48 -2.66
CA ILE A 4 -2.97 -7.61 -1.88
C ILE A 4 -3.95 -7.84 -0.71
N ALA A 5 -4.41 -9.07 -0.53
CA ALA A 5 -5.37 -9.43 0.53
C ALA A 5 -4.98 -10.70 1.31
N ILE A 6 -4.00 -11.44 0.80
CA ILE A 6 -3.64 -12.78 1.28
C ILE A 6 -2.15 -12.78 1.62
N SER A 7 -1.80 -13.42 2.73
CA SER A 7 -0.42 -13.81 3.02
C SER A 7 -0.30 -15.32 2.99
N ALA A 8 0.74 -15.83 2.32
CA ALA A 8 1.04 -17.25 2.26
C ALA A 8 2.51 -17.47 2.60
N VAL A 9 2.78 -18.43 3.47
CA VAL A 9 4.13 -18.72 3.95
C VAL A 9 4.32 -20.21 4.19
N SER A 10 5.56 -20.68 4.06
CA SER A 10 5.97 -22.00 4.46
C SER A 10 7.11 -21.93 5.47
N TRP A 11 7.12 -22.85 6.42
CA TRP A 11 8.21 -23.03 7.39
C TRP A 11 8.89 -24.41 7.29
N SER A 12 8.35 -25.32 6.47
CA SER A 12 8.97 -26.62 6.18
C SER A 12 8.38 -27.25 4.93
N ALA A 13 9.07 -28.26 4.39
CA ALA A 13 8.54 -29.06 3.29
C ALA A 13 7.16 -29.66 3.65
N ASN A 14 6.24 -29.65 2.70
CA ASN A 14 4.85 -30.08 2.86
C ASN A 14 4.03 -29.27 3.86
N ARG A 15 4.46 -28.06 4.24
CA ARG A 15 3.70 -27.17 5.09
C ARG A 15 3.46 -25.82 4.44
N LEU A 16 2.21 -25.41 4.40
CA LEU A 16 1.75 -24.10 3.95
C LEU A 16 0.82 -23.52 5.01
N ASP A 17 0.91 -22.22 5.22
CA ASP A 17 0.02 -21.46 6.09
C ASP A 17 -0.48 -20.23 5.32
N ILE A 18 -1.78 -20.03 5.31
CA ILE A 18 -2.50 -19.00 4.54
C ILE A 18 -3.30 -18.16 5.52
N PHE A 19 -3.25 -16.84 5.32
CA PHE A 19 -3.93 -15.86 6.14
C PHE A 19 -4.73 -14.89 5.28
N GLY A 20 -5.90 -14.49 5.77
CA GLY A 20 -6.76 -13.48 5.15
C GLY A 20 -7.74 -12.91 6.17
N LEU A 21 -8.32 -11.75 5.88
CA LEU A 21 -9.35 -11.15 6.73
C LEU A 21 -10.73 -11.64 6.33
N GLY A 22 -11.50 -12.17 7.29
CA GLY A 22 -12.90 -12.53 7.06
C GLY A 22 -13.79 -11.31 6.87
N THR A 23 -15.08 -11.52 6.57
CA THR A 23 -16.05 -10.42 6.38
C THR A 23 -16.26 -9.54 7.63
N ASN A 24 -15.86 -10.03 8.80
CA ASN A 24 -15.85 -9.32 10.07
C ASN A 24 -14.52 -8.61 10.37
N ASN A 25 -13.59 -8.55 9.41
CA ASN A 25 -12.22 -8.03 9.57
C ASN A 25 -11.37 -8.80 10.61
N GLU A 26 -11.81 -9.97 11.07
CA GLU A 26 -10.97 -10.84 11.87
C GLU A 26 -9.94 -11.56 11.02
N MET A 27 -8.78 -11.83 11.61
CA MET A 27 -7.75 -12.64 10.97
C MET A 27 -8.15 -14.12 10.97
N PHE A 28 -8.08 -14.76 9.80
CA PHE A 28 -8.32 -16.19 9.65
C PHE A 28 -7.10 -16.92 9.11
N HIS A 29 -7.00 -18.19 9.46
CA HIS A 29 -5.88 -19.05 9.14
C HIS A 29 -6.34 -20.40 8.59
N LYS A 30 -5.64 -20.88 7.56
CA LYS A 30 -5.77 -22.24 7.01
C LYS A 30 -4.38 -22.77 6.70
N TYR A 31 -4.21 -24.08 6.79
CA TYR A 31 -2.91 -24.69 6.55
C TYR A 31 -2.99 -26.02 5.79
N TRP A 32 -1.92 -26.33 5.07
CA TRP A 32 -1.65 -27.66 4.51
C TRP A 32 -0.67 -28.40 5.41
N ASN A 33 -0.96 -29.64 5.77
CA ASN A 33 -0.08 -30.44 6.64
C ASN A 33 0.68 -31.57 5.91
N GLY A 34 0.69 -31.54 4.58
CA GLY A 34 1.30 -32.57 3.73
C GLY A 34 0.33 -33.63 3.23
N SER A 35 -0.85 -33.73 3.83
CA SER A 35 -1.88 -34.69 3.41
C SER A 35 -3.26 -34.06 3.21
N ALA A 36 -3.59 -33.03 4.00
CA ALA A 36 -4.89 -32.37 3.94
C ALA A 36 -4.83 -30.90 4.36
N TRP A 37 -5.85 -30.16 3.94
CA TRP A 37 -6.16 -28.83 4.44
C TRP A 37 -6.79 -28.90 5.84
N GLY A 38 -6.25 -28.13 6.77
CA GLY A 38 -6.79 -27.90 8.11
C GLY A 38 -7.31 -26.47 8.28
N PRO A 39 -8.31 -26.23 9.16
CA PRO A 39 -8.94 -27.19 10.08
C PRO A 39 -9.88 -28.21 9.40
N SER A 40 -10.31 -27.93 8.17
CA SER A 40 -11.03 -28.87 7.30
C SER A 40 -10.81 -28.47 5.83
N PRO A 41 -11.29 -29.24 4.83
CA PRO A 41 -11.15 -28.88 3.43
C PRO A 41 -11.64 -27.47 3.08
N THR A 42 -12.77 -27.02 3.65
CA THR A 42 -13.37 -25.69 3.38
C THR A 42 -13.41 -24.74 4.58
N GLY A 43 -13.04 -25.21 5.77
CA GLY A 43 -13.05 -24.42 7.00
C GLY A 43 -11.77 -23.60 7.21
N TRP A 44 -11.88 -22.61 8.08
CA TRP A 44 -10.82 -21.67 8.49
C TRP A 44 -10.83 -21.49 10.02
N GLU A 45 -9.65 -21.34 10.60
CA GLU A 45 -9.45 -21.05 12.03
C GLU A 45 -9.47 -19.53 12.25
N ALA A 46 -10.34 -19.04 13.13
CA ALA A 46 -10.33 -17.64 13.53
C ALA A 46 -9.18 -17.38 14.52
N LEU A 47 -8.36 -16.36 14.23
CA LEU A 47 -7.24 -15.91 15.05
C LEU A 47 -7.55 -14.65 15.87
N GLY A 48 -8.80 -14.16 15.80
CA GLY A 48 -9.27 -12.95 16.48
C GLY A 48 -8.59 -11.67 15.99
N GLY A 49 -8.78 -10.58 16.74
CA GLY A 49 -8.35 -9.23 16.37
C GLY A 49 -9.20 -8.64 15.23
N ILE A 50 -9.22 -7.32 15.08
CA ILE A 50 -9.92 -6.64 13.97
C ILE A 50 -8.89 -5.78 13.25
N PHE A 51 -8.71 -6.02 11.94
CA PHE A 51 -7.62 -5.44 11.17
C PHE A 51 -8.10 -4.65 9.95
N ASN A 52 -7.34 -3.61 9.59
CA ASN A 52 -7.57 -2.74 8.44
C ASN A 52 -6.45 -2.88 7.38
N SER A 53 -5.69 -3.98 7.43
CA SER A 53 -4.64 -4.29 6.46
C SER A 53 -4.67 -5.75 6.04
N ALA A 54 -4.18 -6.03 4.83
CA ALA A 54 -3.75 -7.39 4.49
C ALA A 54 -2.81 -7.95 5.58
N PRO A 55 -2.90 -9.26 5.89
CA PRO A 55 -1.91 -9.91 6.73
C PRO A 55 -0.53 -9.89 6.11
N GLU A 56 0.48 -9.93 6.97
CA GLU A 56 1.86 -10.24 6.58
C GLU A 56 2.37 -11.37 7.47
N ALA A 57 2.73 -12.51 6.87
CA ALA A 57 3.21 -13.68 7.58
C ALA A 57 4.62 -14.06 7.11
N VAL A 58 5.50 -14.33 8.07
CA VAL A 58 6.88 -14.74 7.79
C VAL A 58 7.29 -15.91 8.69
N SER A 59 8.29 -16.68 8.25
CA SER A 59 8.93 -17.71 9.06
C SER A 59 10.45 -17.60 8.94
N TRP A 60 11.15 -17.76 10.07
CA TRP A 60 12.60 -17.92 10.09
C TRP A 60 13.04 -19.37 10.32
N GLY A 61 12.10 -20.31 10.44
CA GLY A 61 12.45 -21.72 10.61
C GLY A 61 11.27 -22.63 11.01
N PRO A 62 11.54 -23.95 11.12
CA PRO A 62 10.50 -24.92 11.35
C PRO A 62 9.69 -24.69 12.63
N ASN A 63 8.37 -24.88 12.52
CA ASN A 63 7.37 -24.68 13.58
C ASN A 63 7.33 -23.26 14.16
N ARG A 64 7.73 -22.26 13.37
CA ARG A 64 7.60 -20.86 13.73
C ARG A 64 6.93 -20.08 12.62
N LEU A 65 5.92 -19.30 13.02
CA LEU A 65 5.30 -18.27 12.18
C LEU A 65 5.21 -16.98 12.99
N ASP A 66 5.36 -15.87 12.30
CA ASP A 66 5.11 -14.54 12.80
C ASP A 66 4.13 -13.85 11.87
N LEU A 67 3.05 -13.34 12.43
CA LEU A 67 1.95 -12.71 11.72
C LEU A 67 1.77 -11.28 12.21
N PHE A 68 1.60 -10.37 11.25
CA PHE A 68 1.44 -8.94 11.49
C PHE A 68 0.20 -8.40 10.77
N GLY A 69 -0.38 -7.35 11.33
CA GLY A 69 -1.49 -6.61 10.73
C GLY A 69 -1.66 -5.26 11.41
N LEU A 70 -2.30 -4.31 10.72
CA LEU A 70 -2.71 -3.03 11.30
C LEU A 70 -4.09 -3.14 11.91
N GLY A 71 -4.21 -2.82 13.19
CA GLY A 71 -5.51 -2.74 13.87
C GLY A 71 -6.34 -1.56 13.38
N THR A 72 -7.56 -1.44 13.90
CA THR A 72 -8.47 -0.32 13.58
C THR A 72 -7.97 1.04 14.08
N ASP A 73 -6.97 1.05 14.95
CA ASP A 73 -6.24 2.21 15.45
C ASP A 73 -4.99 2.53 14.62
N ASN A 74 -4.81 1.86 13.47
CA ASN A 74 -3.64 1.94 12.60
C ASN A 74 -2.32 1.56 13.29
N GLN A 75 -2.38 0.89 14.44
CA GLN A 75 -1.21 0.37 15.13
C GLN A 75 -0.83 -1.01 14.57
N MET A 76 0.48 -1.28 14.56
CA MET A 76 0.98 -2.61 14.20
C MET A 76 0.71 -3.60 15.34
N TYR A 77 0.19 -4.78 15.00
CA TYR A 77 0.01 -5.90 15.93
C TYR A 77 0.80 -7.11 15.49
N HIS A 78 1.13 -7.97 16.46
CA HIS A 78 1.90 -9.19 16.26
C HIS A 78 1.23 -10.39 16.92
N LYS A 79 1.33 -11.53 16.25
CA LYS A 79 0.97 -12.85 16.76
C LYS A 79 2.01 -13.85 16.28
N ALA A 80 2.30 -14.86 17.09
CA ALA A 80 3.27 -15.89 16.71
C ALA A 80 2.74 -17.31 16.95
N TRP A 81 3.05 -18.22 16.03
CA TRP A 81 2.92 -19.66 16.26
C TRP A 81 4.25 -20.21 16.77
N ASN A 82 4.23 -20.92 17.89
CA ASN A 82 5.41 -21.59 18.44
C ASN A 82 5.12 -23.05 18.67
N VAL A 83 5.71 -23.92 17.86
CA VAL A 83 5.61 -25.39 17.96
C VAL A 83 4.19 -25.90 17.75
N ASN A 84 3.29 -25.65 18.70
CA ASN A 84 1.93 -26.16 18.72
C ASN A 84 0.88 -25.14 19.21
N ALA A 85 1.25 -23.88 19.46
CA ALA A 85 0.32 -22.89 19.99
C ALA A 85 0.54 -21.47 19.46
N TRP A 86 -0.57 -20.76 19.30
CA TRP A 86 -0.60 -19.32 19.08
C TRP A 86 -0.33 -18.55 20.37
N SER A 87 0.53 -17.54 20.28
CA SER A 87 0.86 -16.59 21.34
C SER A 87 0.47 -15.16 20.89
N PRO A 88 -0.08 -14.32 21.78
CA PRO A 88 -0.24 -14.50 23.23
C PRO A 88 -1.35 -15.49 23.64
N SER A 89 -2.32 -15.76 22.77
CA SER A 89 -3.37 -16.77 22.94
C SER A 89 -3.95 -17.14 21.56
N PRO A 90 -4.88 -18.11 21.46
CA PRO A 90 -5.54 -18.44 20.18
C PRO A 90 -6.14 -17.23 19.46
N THR A 91 -6.76 -16.30 20.19
CA THR A 91 -7.44 -15.12 19.59
C THR A 91 -6.79 -13.76 19.94
N GLY A 92 -5.78 -13.75 20.80
CA GLY A 92 -5.11 -12.52 21.25
C GLY A 92 -3.96 -12.08 20.33
N TRP A 93 -3.65 -10.79 20.40
CA TRP A 93 -2.60 -10.11 19.65
C TRP A 93 -1.79 -9.17 20.55
N THR A 94 -0.50 -9.00 20.25
CA THR A 94 0.39 -8.10 20.99
C THR A 94 0.56 -6.78 20.24
N PRO A 95 0.26 -5.62 20.87
CA PRO A 95 0.45 -4.31 20.25
C PRO A 95 1.94 -3.96 20.13
N PHE A 96 2.36 -3.46 18.97
CA PHE A 96 3.76 -3.08 18.66
C PHE A 96 3.99 -1.57 18.57
N GLY A 97 2.99 -0.76 18.92
CA GLY A 97 3.09 0.70 18.86
C GLY A 97 3.17 1.25 17.44
N GLY A 98 3.38 2.56 17.34
CA GLY A 98 3.36 3.29 16.07
C GLY A 98 1.96 3.47 15.49
N VAL A 99 1.87 4.32 14.48
CA VAL A 99 0.66 4.56 13.67
C VAL A 99 1.12 4.54 12.21
N PHE A 100 0.55 3.63 11.42
CA PHE A 100 1.01 3.31 10.07
C PHE A 100 -0.09 3.52 9.05
N ASN A 101 0.30 3.85 7.82
CA ASN A 101 -0.61 4.00 6.69
C ASN A 101 -0.28 3.03 5.54
N SER A 102 0.55 2.01 5.79
CA SER A 102 0.83 0.91 4.87
C SER A 102 0.70 -0.45 5.56
N ARG A 103 0.44 -1.50 4.78
CA ARG A 103 0.46 -2.87 5.33
C ARG A 103 1.86 -3.20 5.89
N PRO A 104 1.96 -4.08 6.89
CA PRO A 104 3.24 -4.64 7.29
C PRO A 104 3.93 -5.34 6.12
N VAL A 105 5.26 -5.31 6.13
CA VAL A 105 6.12 -6.11 5.26
C VAL A 105 7.23 -6.70 6.12
N ALA A 106 7.39 -8.03 6.10
CA ALA A 106 8.32 -8.72 6.98
C ALA A 106 9.25 -9.65 6.19
N VAL A 107 10.49 -9.76 6.65
CA VAL A 107 11.48 -10.64 6.05
C VAL A 107 12.35 -11.27 7.12
N CYS A 108 12.81 -12.50 6.85
CA CYS A 108 13.78 -13.20 7.67
C CYS A 108 15.04 -13.45 6.84
N TRP A 109 16.22 -13.11 7.38
CA TRP A 109 17.50 -13.46 6.77
C TRP A 109 18.24 -14.60 7.47
N GLY A 110 17.71 -15.07 8.60
CA GLY A 110 18.29 -16.16 9.38
C GLY A 110 17.39 -16.57 10.55
N ALA A 111 17.76 -17.67 11.21
CA ALA A 111 17.05 -18.14 12.40
C ALA A 111 17.05 -17.06 13.49
N ASN A 112 15.93 -16.95 14.21
CA ASN A 112 15.73 -15.96 15.27
C ASN A 112 15.85 -14.49 14.81
N ARG A 113 15.65 -14.22 13.52
CA ARG A 113 15.66 -12.88 12.97
C ARG A 113 14.40 -12.60 12.18
N ILE A 114 13.78 -11.46 12.48
CA ILE A 114 12.71 -10.87 11.69
C ILE A 114 13.02 -9.39 11.55
N ASP A 115 12.81 -8.84 10.37
CA ASP A 115 12.84 -7.41 10.09
C ASP A 115 11.46 -7.03 9.54
N LEU A 116 10.82 -6.05 10.18
CA LEU A 116 9.46 -5.59 9.93
C LEU A 116 9.48 -4.13 9.51
N PHE A 117 8.74 -3.82 8.46
CA PHE A 117 8.68 -2.50 7.84
C PHE A 117 7.24 -2.03 7.64
N GLY A 118 7.08 -0.71 7.60
CA GLY A 118 5.82 -0.05 7.28
C GLY A 118 6.05 1.45 7.08
N LEU A 119 5.10 2.11 6.42
CA LEU A 119 5.08 3.56 6.27
C LEU A 119 4.31 4.20 7.42
N GLY A 120 4.93 5.18 8.08
CA GLY A 120 4.28 5.99 9.09
C GLY A 120 3.28 6.97 8.49
N THR A 121 2.56 7.72 9.32
CA THR A 121 1.61 8.76 8.87
C THR A 121 2.27 9.93 8.12
N ASP A 122 3.59 10.06 8.22
CA ASP A 122 4.47 10.96 7.48
C ASP A 122 4.96 10.35 6.15
N ASN A 123 4.48 9.16 5.78
CA ASN A 123 4.92 8.35 4.64
C ASN A 123 6.41 7.97 4.67
N GLN A 124 7.08 8.14 5.81
CA GLN A 124 8.45 7.70 5.97
C GLN A 124 8.51 6.19 6.20
N MET A 125 9.57 5.56 5.70
CA MET A 125 9.83 4.16 5.99
C MET A 125 10.29 3.98 7.43
N TYR A 126 9.62 3.11 8.18
CA TYR A 126 10.01 2.70 9.53
C TYR A 126 10.38 1.23 9.58
N HIS A 127 11.24 0.91 10.54
CA HIS A 127 11.82 -0.41 10.73
C HIS A 127 11.75 -0.84 12.20
N LYS A 128 11.47 -2.13 12.42
CA LYS A 128 11.53 -2.82 13.70
C LYS A 128 12.09 -4.20 13.48
N TYR A 129 12.77 -4.77 14.47
CA TYR A 129 13.37 -6.08 14.30
C TYR A 129 13.35 -6.95 15.54
N TRP A 130 13.29 -8.26 15.33
CA TRP A 130 13.56 -9.27 16.34
C TRP A 130 15.02 -9.73 16.22
N ASN A 131 15.75 -9.81 17.33
CA ASN A 131 17.16 -10.24 17.34
C ASN A 131 17.40 -11.61 18.02
N GLY A 132 16.32 -12.35 18.31
CA GLY A 132 16.37 -13.62 19.02
C GLY A 132 16.07 -13.52 20.52
N THR A 133 16.17 -12.33 21.10
CA THR A 133 15.88 -12.11 22.52
C THR A 133 14.88 -10.98 22.76
N ALA A 134 14.89 -9.94 21.95
CA ALA A 134 14.03 -8.77 22.09
C ALA A 134 13.70 -8.11 20.75
N TRP A 135 12.60 -7.34 20.76
CA TRP A 135 12.25 -6.42 19.69
C TRP A 135 13.01 -5.10 19.85
N GLY A 136 13.72 -4.69 18.79
CA GLY A 136 14.40 -3.40 18.69
C GLY A 136 13.65 -2.43 17.78
N PRO A 137 13.75 -1.11 18.00
CA PRO A 137 14.52 -0.44 19.07
C PRO A 137 13.92 -0.59 20.47
N SER A 138 12.62 -0.88 20.57
CA SER A 138 11.92 -1.31 21.79
C SER A 138 10.64 -2.05 21.42
N VAL A 139 9.89 -2.56 22.40
CA VAL A 139 8.60 -3.23 22.15
C VAL A 139 7.64 -2.33 21.36
N THR A 140 7.55 -1.04 21.68
CA THR A 140 6.60 -0.10 21.04
C THR A 140 7.25 0.93 20.10
N GLY A 141 8.58 1.05 20.10
CA GLY A 141 9.32 2.03 19.30
C GLY A 141 9.71 1.52 17.91
N TRP A 142 9.96 2.45 16.99
CA TRP A 142 10.33 2.18 15.60
C TRP A 142 11.53 3.03 15.17
N GLU A 143 12.39 2.48 14.31
CA GLU A 143 13.53 3.18 13.71
C GLU A 143 13.11 3.83 12.39
N ALA A 144 13.28 5.14 12.28
CA ALA A 144 13.07 5.87 11.03
C ALA A 144 14.20 5.60 10.02
N LEU A 145 13.86 5.20 8.80
CA LEU A 145 14.79 4.92 7.70
C LEU A 145 14.84 6.03 6.64
N GLY A 146 14.12 7.14 6.86
CA GLY A 146 14.07 8.25 5.91
C GLY A 146 13.24 7.96 4.65
N GLY A 147 13.29 8.89 3.70
CA GLY A 147 12.47 8.87 2.48
C GLY A 147 10.99 9.20 2.74
N ILE A 148 10.24 9.40 1.64
CA ILE A 148 8.79 9.60 1.62
C ILE A 148 8.28 8.73 0.47
N PHE A 149 7.38 7.79 0.78
CA PHE A 149 6.99 6.72 -0.14
C PHE A 149 5.48 6.67 -0.38
N ASN A 150 5.10 6.33 -1.61
CA ASN A 150 3.70 6.15 -2.03
C ASN A 150 3.22 4.70 -1.85
N THR A 151 4.13 3.74 -1.65
CA THR A 151 3.80 2.31 -1.55
C THR A 151 4.53 1.63 -0.38
N PRO A 152 3.93 0.60 0.25
CA PRO A 152 4.68 -0.31 1.11
C PRO A 152 5.91 -0.88 0.38
N PRO A 153 6.99 -1.23 1.09
CA PRO A 153 8.20 -1.73 0.44
C PRO A 153 8.04 -3.17 -0.07
N ALA A 154 8.89 -3.56 -1.02
CA ALA A 154 9.31 -4.96 -1.17
C ALA A 154 10.64 -5.13 -0.45
N VAL A 155 10.77 -6.20 0.35
CA VAL A 155 12.01 -6.46 1.10
C VAL A 155 12.46 -7.90 0.89
N VAL A 156 13.74 -8.07 0.59
CA VAL A 156 14.35 -9.39 0.36
C VAL A 156 15.68 -9.51 1.08
N SER A 157 16.12 -10.75 1.23
CA SER A 157 17.46 -11.08 1.70
C SER A 157 18.04 -12.21 0.85
N TRP A 158 19.29 -12.06 0.42
CA TRP A 158 20.07 -13.14 -0.20
C TRP A 158 21.02 -13.84 0.77
N GLY A 159 21.01 -13.48 2.05
CA GLY A 159 21.86 -14.10 3.05
C GLY A 159 21.91 -13.34 4.38
N PRO A 160 22.53 -13.95 5.40
CA PRO A 160 22.62 -13.36 6.73
C PRO A 160 23.20 -11.95 6.70
N ASN A 161 22.64 -11.06 7.51
CA ASN A 161 23.06 -9.66 7.61
C ASN A 161 22.94 -8.85 6.31
N ARG A 162 22.12 -9.31 5.35
CA ARG A 162 21.72 -8.51 4.19
C ARG A 162 20.21 -8.32 4.16
N LEU A 163 19.80 -7.08 3.93
CA LEU A 163 18.46 -6.73 3.48
C LEU A 163 18.55 -5.77 2.31
N ASP A 164 17.59 -5.86 1.40
CA ASP A 164 17.40 -4.93 0.30
C ASP A 164 15.92 -4.55 0.24
N LEU A 165 15.65 -3.25 0.33
CA LEU A 165 14.34 -2.64 0.38
C LEU A 165 14.11 -1.84 -0.89
N PHE A 166 12.91 -1.95 -1.44
CA PHE A 166 12.47 -1.22 -2.63
C PHE A 166 11.13 -0.56 -2.36
N GLY A 167 10.96 0.69 -2.77
CA GLY A 167 9.69 1.42 -2.62
C GLY A 167 9.57 2.54 -3.65
N LEU A 168 8.34 2.97 -3.93
CA LEU A 168 8.11 4.08 -4.84
C LEU A 168 8.12 5.41 -4.09
N GLY A 169 8.97 6.34 -4.52
CA GLY A 169 9.01 7.70 -3.99
C GLY A 169 7.79 8.52 -4.42
N THR A 170 7.71 9.78 -3.98
CA THR A 170 6.62 10.70 -4.36
C THR A 170 6.58 11.01 -5.86
N ASP A 171 7.69 10.83 -6.55
CA ASP A 171 7.84 10.94 -8.01
C ASP A 171 7.51 9.63 -8.76
N ASN A 172 7.00 8.62 -8.04
CA ASN A 172 6.74 7.27 -8.53
C ASN A 172 7.97 6.54 -9.10
N GLN A 173 9.18 7.04 -8.84
CA GLN A 173 10.40 6.33 -9.16
C GLN A 173 10.69 5.23 -8.15
N MET A 174 11.32 4.16 -8.61
CA MET A 174 11.79 3.09 -7.72
C MET A 174 13.02 3.58 -6.95
N TYR A 175 13.01 3.44 -5.63
CA TYR A 175 14.16 3.69 -4.76
C TYR A 175 14.61 2.41 -4.06
N HIS A 176 15.88 2.40 -3.66
CA HIS A 176 16.56 1.29 -3.03
C HIS A 176 17.31 1.70 -1.76
N LYS A 177 17.23 0.86 -0.73
CA LYS A 177 18.01 0.96 0.50
C LYS A 177 18.43 -0.44 0.92
N TYR A 178 19.56 -0.56 1.58
CA TYR A 178 20.04 -1.87 2.02
C TYR A 178 20.68 -1.85 3.41
N TRP A 179 20.62 -2.98 4.09
CA TRP A 179 21.41 -3.27 5.30
C TRP A 179 22.60 -4.14 4.92
N ASN A 180 23.80 -3.79 5.35
CA ASN A 180 25.03 -4.55 5.03
C ASN A 180 25.61 -5.34 6.22
N GLY A 181 24.88 -5.43 7.33
CA GLY A 181 25.35 -6.08 8.56
C GLY A 181 25.93 -5.14 9.59
N SER A 182 26.16 -3.88 9.23
CA SER A 182 26.70 -2.87 10.15
C SER A 182 26.00 -1.52 10.03
N SER A 183 25.49 -1.18 8.85
CA SER A 183 24.86 0.10 8.58
C SER A 183 23.83 0.01 7.46
N TRP A 184 22.86 0.92 7.50
CA TRP A 184 21.98 1.24 6.38
C TRP A 184 22.73 2.04 5.31
N GLY A 185 22.63 1.59 4.05
CA GLY A 185 23.15 2.28 2.88
C GLY A 185 22.00 2.78 1.98
N PRO A 186 22.19 3.90 1.24
CA PRO A 186 23.42 4.69 1.12
C PRO A 186 23.77 5.54 2.35
N SER A 187 22.81 5.80 3.23
CA SER A 187 23.01 6.36 4.57
C SER A 187 21.85 5.93 5.47
N VAL A 188 21.83 6.37 6.74
CA VAL A 188 20.73 6.07 7.68
C VAL A 188 19.37 6.51 7.12
N THR A 189 19.27 7.71 6.56
CA THR A 189 18.01 8.27 6.05
C THR A 189 17.94 8.40 4.52
N GLY A 190 19.04 8.16 3.82
CA GLY A 190 19.11 8.27 2.35
C GLY A 190 18.64 7.01 1.63
N TRP A 191 18.27 7.19 0.36
CA TRP A 191 17.82 6.17 -0.58
C TRP A 191 18.45 6.39 -1.95
N GLU A 192 18.74 5.31 -2.67
CA GLU A 192 19.30 5.31 -4.03
C GLU A 192 18.16 5.24 -5.05
N ALA A 193 18.11 6.16 -6.02
CA ALA A 193 17.13 6.11 -7.11
C ALA A 193 17.53 5.06 -8.16
N LEU A 194 16.60 4.17 -8.51
CA LEU A 194 16.74 3.13 -9.54
C LEU A 194 15.99 3.45 -10.85
N GLY A 195 15.46 4.68 -10.96
CA GLY A 195 14.74 5.18 -12.13
C GLY A 195 13.43 4.44 -12.42
N GLY A 196 12.87 4.70 -13.61
CA GLY A 196 11.54 4.21 -14.02
C GLY A 196 10.41 4.98 -13.33
N VAL A 197 9.18 4.82 -13.80
CA VAL A 197 7.97 5.40 -13.18
C VAL A 197 6.93 4.28 -13.10
N PHE A 198 6.44 4.00 -11.91
CA PHE A 198 5.63 2.81 -11.61
C PHE A 198 4.33 3.14 -10.91
N ASP A 199 3.30 2.33 -11.18
CA ASP A 199 1.95 2.46 -10.62
C ASP A 199 1.58 1.27 -9.70
N SER A 200 2.51 0.35 -9.44
CA SER A 200 2.33 -0.75 -8.49
C SER A 200 3.40 -0.74 -7.40
N PRO A 201 3.08 -1.22 -6.18
CA PRO A 201 4.09 -1.66 -5.24
C PRO A 201 5.10 -2.61 -5.92
N PRO A 202 6.39 -2.54 -5.57
CA PRO A 202 7.39 -3.44 -6.11
C PRO A 202 7.15 -4.88 -5.65
N ALA A 203 7.71 -5.83 -6.41
CA ALA A 203 7.91 -7.20 -5.98
C ALA A 203 9.36 -7.60 -6.23
N ALA A 204 9.99 -8.23 -5.24
CA ALA A 204 11.39 -8.61 -5.32
C ALA A 204 11.59 -10.06 -4.87
N VAL A 205 12.59 -10.73 -5.43
CA VAL A 205 12.99 -12.07 -5.00
C VAL A 205 14.50 -12.25 -5.05
N CYS A 206 15.03 -13.08 -4.16
CA CYS A 206 16.38 -13.61 -4.23
C CYS A 206 16.33 -15.13 -4.45
N TRP A 207 17.12 -15.65 -5.39
CA TRP A 207 17.33 -17.09 -5.57
C TRP A 207 18.76 -17.54 -5.24
N GLY A 208 19.63 -16.60 -4.87
CA GLY A 208 20.99 -16.90 -4.47
C GLY A 208 21.75 -15.66 -4.00
N PRO A 209 22.96 -15.85 -3.44
CA PRO A 209 23.81 -14.75 -3.00
C PRO A 209 24.08 -13.73 -4.09
N ASN A 210 24.00 -12.44 -3.74
CA ASN A 210 24.23 -11.30 -4.64
C ASN A 210 23.34 -11.29 -5.89
N ARG A 211 22.12 -11.79 -5.78
CA ARG A 211 21.14 -11.72 -6.85
C ARG A 211 19.77 -11.30 -6.33
N ILE A 212 19.27 -10.21 -6.89
CA ILE A 212 17.89 -9.74 -6.74
C ILE A 212 17.27 -9.65 -8.12
N ASP A 213 16.02 -10.07 -8.22
CA ASP A 213 15.14 -9.77 -9.33
C ASP A 213 14.00 -8.89 -8.80
N LEU A 214 13.80 -7.74 -9.43
CA LEU A 214 12.84 -6.70 -9.04
C LEU A 214 11.86 -6.45 -10.18
N PHE A 215 10.58 -6.34 -9.82
CA PHE A 215 9.46 -6.19 -10.74
C PHE A 215 8.53 -5.07 -10.29
N GLY A 216 7.88 -4.44 -11.25
CA GLY A 216 6.85 -3.42 -11.04
C GLY A 216 6.08 -3.15 -12.31
N LEU A 217 4.88 -2.59 -12.18
CA LEU A 217 4.06 -2.17 -13.31
C LEU A 217 4.32 -0.70 -13.65
N GLY A 218 4.69 -0.43 -14.90
CA GLY A 218 4.85 0.95 -15.38
C GLY A 218 3.50 1.66 -15.53
N THR A 219 3.54 2.94 -15.91
CA THR A 219 2.33 3.75 -16.15
C THR A 219 1.46 3.27 -17.31
N ASP A 220 1.98 2.34 -18.11
CA ASP A 220 1.30 1.64 -19.20
C ASP A 220 0.72 0.28 -18.73
N ASN A 221 0.75 0.01 -17.42
CA ASN A 221 0.38 -1.27 -16.79
C ASN A 221 1.18 -2.48 -17.32
N GLN A 222 2.30 -2.26 -18.02
CA GLN A 222 3.18 -3.35 -18.43
C GLN A 222 4.12 -3.76 -17.30
N MET A 223 4.48 -5.04 -17.28
CA MET A 223 5.48 -5.55 -16.35
C MET A 223 6.87 -5.07 -16.78
N TYR A 224 7.67 -4.58 -15.83
CA TYR A 224 9.09 -4.29 -16.02
C TYR A 224 9.94 -5.09 -15.05
N HIS A 225 11.18 -5.33 -15.46
CA HIS A 225 12.17 -6.09 -14.71
C HIS A 225 13.50 -5.35 -14.61
N LYS A 226 14.13 -5.46 -13.44
CA LYS A 226 15.51 -5.08 -13.17
C LYS A 226 16.15 -6.16 -12.32
N ALA A 227 17.45 -6.39 -12.50
CA ALA A 227 18.18 -7.36 -11.68
C ALA A 227 19.48 -6.80 -11.13
N TRP A 228 19.80 -7.15 -9.88
CA TRP A 228 21.14 -6.97 -9.31
C TRP A 228 21.96 -8.23 -9.56
N ASN A 229 23.17 -8.06 -10.10
CA ASN A 229 24.09 -9.16 -10.37
C ASN A 229 25.44 -8.86 -9.78
N VAL A 230 25.77 -9.52 -8.67
CA VAL A 230 27.06 -9.42 -7.96
C VAL A 230 27.33 -8.01 -7.43
N ASN A 231 27.57 -7.05 -8.31
CA ASN A 231 27.94 -5.67 -8.00
C ASN A 231 27.27 -4.61 -8.89
N ALA A 232 26.33 -4.98 -9.76
CA ALA A 232 25.71 -4.04 -10.69
C ALA A 232 24.22 -4.32 -10.96
N TRP A 233 23.48 -3.23 -11.14
CA TRP A 233 22.12 -3.25 -11.68
C TRP A 233 22.15 -3.43 -13.20
N SER A 234 21.27 -4.30 -13.70
CA SER A 234 21.06 -4.57 -15.12
C SER A 234 19.60 -4.25 -15.49
N PRO A 235 19.33 -3.58 -16.63
CA PRO A 235 20.27 -3.20 -17.69
C PRO A 235 21.20 -2.02 -17.36
N SER A 236 20.84 -1.18 -16.38
CA SER A 236 21.69 -0.16 -15.79
C SER A 236 21.10 0.24 -14.42
N VAL A 237 21.73 1.19 -13.71
CA VAL A 237 21.19 1.72 -12.45
C VAL A 237 19.77 2.26 -12.61
N THR A 238 19.49 3.02 -13.68
CA THR A 238 18.19 3.67 -13.90
C THR A 238 17.31 2.99 -14.96
N GLY A 239 17.85 2.07 -15.75
CA GLY A 239 17.15 1.44 -16.88
C GLY A 239 16.38 0.18 -16.49
N TRP A 240 15.25 -0.08 -17.15
CA TRP A 240 14.37 -1.23 -16.90
C TRP A 240 14.08 -1.99 -18.19
N THR A 241 13.89 -3.31 -18.09
CA THR A 241 13.53 -4.16 -19.23
C THR A 241 12.02 -4.39 -19.23
N ALA A 242 11.34 -4.05 -20.33
CA ALA A 242 9.91 -4.34 -20.49
C ALA A 242 9.68 -5.85 -20.70
N PHE A 243 8.73 -6.43 -19.96
CA PHE A 243 8.36 -7.86 -19.98
C PHE A 243 6.99 -8.12 -20.62
N GLY A 244 6.40 -7.09 -21.23
CA GLY A 244 5.10 -7.16 -21.89
C GLY A 244 3.96 -7.52 -20.94
N GLY A 245 2.81 -7.85 -21.53
CA GLY A 245 1.56 -8.05 -20.78
C GLY A 245 0.99 -6.73 -20.25
N VAL A 246 -0.29 -6.73 -19.88
CA VAL A 246 -0.95 -5.58 -19.24
C VAL A 246 -1.68 -6.12 -18.01
N PHE A 247 -1.31 -5.62 -16.84
CA PHE A 247 -1.72 -6.18 -15.56
C PHE A 247 -2.48 -5.18 -14.71
N ASP A 248 -3.42 -5.69 -13.92
CA ASP A 248 -4.20 -4.92 -12.95
C ASP A 248 -3.98 -5.45 -11.53
N SER A 249 -2.81 -5.98 -11.20
CA SER A 249 -2.40 -6.29 -9.82
C SER A 249 -0.92 -6.02 -9.59
N PRO A 250 -0.46 -5.77 -8.36
CA PRO A 250 0.96 -5.83 -8.07
C PRO A 250 1.53 -7.20 -8.48
N PRO A 251 2.80 -7.26 -8.94
CA PRO A 251 3.45 -8.51 -9.23
C PRO A 251 3.60 -9.36 -7.97
N ALA A 252 3.57 -10.68 -8.15
CA ALA A 252 3.92 -11.63 -7.10
C ALA A 252 5.01 -12.56 -7.63
N VAL A 253 6.09 -12.75 -6.86
CA VAL A 253 7.25 -13.51 -7.33
C VAL A 253 7.75 -14.45 -6.25
N VAL A 254 8.17 -15.64 -6.65
CA VAL A 254 8.75 -16.65 -5.76
C VAL A 254 9.95 -17.34 -6.42
N ALA A 255 10.93 -17.73 -5.60
CA ALA A 255 12.03 -18.59 -6.00
C ALA A 255 12.01 -19.86 -5.15
N TRP A 256 12.15 -21.01 -5.80
CA TRP A 256 12.15 -22.32 -5.14
C TRP A 256 13.46 -23.09 -5.30
N ALA A 257 14.37 -22.60 -6.14
CA ALA A 257 15.72 -23.12 -6.30
C ALA A 257 16.67 -22.03 -6.79
N HIS A 258 17.97 -22.33 -6.74
CA HIS A 258 18.98 -21.48 -7.34
C HIS A 258 18.73 -21.31 -8.84
N ASN A 259 18.85 -20.07 -9.32
CA ASN A 259 18.67 -19.69 -10.72
C ASN A 259 17.26 -20.01 -11.27
N ARG A 260 16.25 -19.99 -10.41
CA ARG A 260 14.85 -20.29 -10.75
C ARG A 260 13.90 -19.35 -10.02
N LEU A 261 13.04 -18.67 -10.77
CA LEU A 261 11.96 -17.86 -10.21
C LEU A 261 10.71 -17.89 -11.10
N ASP A 262 9.56 -17.67 -10.47
CA ASP A 262 8.24 -17.66 -11.06
C ASP A 262 7.54 -16.35 -10.70
N LEU A 263 6.99 -15.67 -11.70
CA LEU A 263 6.37 -14.36 -11.62
C LEU A 263 4.89 -14.47 -12.04
N PHE A 264 4.02 -13.79 -11.29
CA PHE A 264 2.58 -13.84 -11.45
C PHE A 264 1.97 -12.44 -11.42
N GLY A 265 0.83 -12.29 -12.06
CA GLY A 265 0.02 -11.07 -12.05
C GLY A 265 -1.37 -11.33 -12.63
N LEU A 266 -2.32 -10.45 -12.32
CA LEU A 266 -3.66 -10.49 -12.90
C LEU A 266 -3.73 -9.64 -14.16
N GLY A 267 -4.19 -10.22 -15.27
CA GLY A 267 -4.43 -9.47 -16.51
C GLY A 267 -5.65 -8.54 -16.38
N THR A 268 -5.89 -7.72 -17.40
CA THR A 268 -7.06 -6.83 -17.48
C THR A 268 -8.41 -7.58 -17.54
N ASP A 269 -8.37 -8.87 -17.89
CA ASP A 269 -9.50 -9.80 -17.84
C ASP A 269 -9.69 -10.45 -16.45
N ASN A 270 -8.90 -10.01 -15.46
CA ASN A 270 -8.81 -10.57 -14.11
C ASN A 270 -8.32 -12.03 -14.06
N GLN A 271 -7.76 -12.56 -15.16
CA GLN A 271 -7.19 -13.89 -15.19
C GLN A 271 -5.79 -13.90 -14.57
N MET A 272 -5.42 -15.01 -13.93
CA MET A 272 -4.06 -15.22 -13.44
C MET A 272 -3.10 -15.55 -14.59
N PHE A 273 -1.99 -14.83 -14.67
CA PHE A 273 -0.91 -15.11 -15.62
C PHE A 273 0.39 -15.47 -14.90
N HIS A 274 1.23 -16.22 -15.61
CA HIS A 274 2.50 -16.73 -15.12
C HIS A 274 3.62 -16.53 -16.14
N LYS A 275 4.83 -16.27 -15.64
CA LYS A 275 6.09 -16.26 -16.39
C LYS A 275 7.19 -16.86 -15.53
N ALA A 276 8.10 -17.59 -16.16
CA ALA A 276 9.13 -18.37 -15.48
C ALA A 276 10.53 -18.07 -16.03
N TRP A 277 11.53 -17.91 -15.17
CA TRP A 277 12.95 -17.99 -15.56
C TRP A 277 13.49 -19.38 -15.22
N ASP A 278 13.96 -20.15 -16.20
CA ASP A 278 14.43 -21.53 -16.00
C ASP A 278 15.93 -21.67 -15.72
N GLY A 279 16.62 -20.53 -15.60
CA GLY A 279 18.08 -20.47 -15.48
C GLY A 279 18.81 -20.09 -16.76
N THR A 280 18.13 -20.13 -17.89
CA THR A 280 18.66 -19.82 -19.23
C THR A 280 17.79 -18.85 -20.01
N ALA A 281 16.47 -18.96 -19.90
CA ALA A 281 15.51 -18.17 -20.64
C ALA A 281 14.23 -17.89 -19.84
N TRP A 282 13.54 -16.83 -20.25
CA TRP A 282 12.17 -16.54 -19.82
C TRP A 282 11.17 -17.32 -20.65
N HIS A 283 10.23 -17.97 -19.98
CA HIS A 283 9.16 -18.75 -20.57
C HIS A 283 7.80 -18.11 -20.29
N PRO A 284 6.90 -18.04 -21.29
CA PRO A 284 7.08 -18.55 -22.65
C PRO A 284 8.02 -17.71 -23.54
N SER A 285 8.26 -16.45 -23.19
CA SER A 285 9.29 -15.58 -23.77
C SER A 285 9.49 -14.34 -22.87
N ILE A 286 10.40 -13.44 -23.24
CA ILE A 286 10.58 -12.16 -22.52
C ILE A 286 9.26 -11.38 -22.46
N THR A 287 8.49 -11.31 -23.54
CA THR A 287 7.25 -10.50 -23.61
C THR A 287 5.95 -11.31 -23.47
N GLY A 288 5.99 -12.64 -23.61
CA GLY A 288 4.82 -13.51 -23.54
C GLY A 288 4.51 -14.01 -22.13
N TRP A 289 3.25 -14.35 -21.87
CA TRP A 289 2.75 -14.82 -20.58
C TRP A 289 1.88 -16.06 -20.74
N GLU A 290 1.95 -16.98 -19.77
CA GLU A 290 1.11 -18.17 -19.71
C GLU A 290 -0.17 -17.87 -18.92
N ALA A 291 -1.33 -18.10 -19.52
CA ALA A 291 -2.61 -18.01 -18.84
C ALA A 291 -2.84 -19.22 -17.92
N LEU A 292 -3.14 -18.98 -16.65
CA LEU A 292 -3.41 -20.01 -15.64
C LEU A 292 -4.91 -20.20 -15.34
N GLY A 293 -5.78 -19.51 -16.06
CA GLY A 293 -7.23 -19.57 -15.83
C GLY A 293 -7.69 -18.82 -14.57
N GLY A 294 -8.95 -19.02 -14.19
CA GLY A 294 -9.59 -18.33 -13.08
C GLY A 294 -9.90 -16.86 -13.37
N VAL A 295 -10.67 -16.23 -12.47
CA VAL A 295 -11.02 -14.81 -12.48
C VAL A 295 -10.97 -14.32 -11.04
N PHE A 296 -10.11 -13.34 -10.74
CA PHE A 296 -9.73 -12.99 -9.37
C PHE A 296 -9.92 -11.50 -9.05
N ASN A 297 -10.20 -11.23 -7.79
CA ASN A 297 -10.35 -9.89 -7.23
C ASN A 297 -9.15 -9.44 -6.38
N SER A 298 -8.21 -10.32 -6.06
CA SER A 298 -6.99 -9.98 -5.30
C SER A 298 -5.73 -10.23 -6.11
N ALA A 299 -4.66 -9.50 -5.79
CA ALA A 299 -3.32 -9.84 -6.25
C ALA A 299 -2.96 -11.30 -5.88
N PRO A 300 -2.07 -11.95 -6.64
CA PRO A 300 -1.65 -13.32 -6.33
C PRO A 300 -0.83 -13.33 -5.03
N ALA A 301 -1.08 -14.30 -4.16
CA ALA A 301 -0.17 -14.64 -3.06
C ALA A 301 0.54 -15.94 -3.38
N VAL A 302 1.87 -15.94 -3.33
CA VAL A 302 2.69 -17.07 -3.79
C VAL A 302 3.71 -17.48 -2.75
N THR A 303 3.92 -18.79 -2.62
CA THR A 303 4.95 -19.33 -1.73
C THR A 303 5.47 -20.66 -2.26
N ALA A 304 6.66 -21.04 -1.82
CA ALA A 304 7.29 -22.29 -2.19
C ALA A 304 7.92 -22.95 -0.95
N TRP A 305 7.87 -24.28 -0.91
CA TRP A 305 8.35 -25.06 0.23
C TRP A 305 9.33 -26.17 -0.15
N ALA A 306 9.50 -26.42 -1.43
CA ALA A 306 10.52 -27.32 -1.96
C ALA A 306 10.84 -26.98 -3.42
N ALA A 307 11.96 -27.51 -3.91
CA ALA A 307 12.25 -27.45 -5.33
C ALA A 307 11.12 -28.09 -6.15
N ASN A 308 10.82 -27.51 -7.31
CA ASN A 308 9.71 -27.91 -8.18
C ASN A 308 8.32 -27.80 -7.54
N ARG A 309 8.18 -27.02 -6.47
CA ARG A 309 6.89 -26.84 -5.81
C ARG A 309 6.66 -25.41 -5.35
N LEU A 310 5.64 -24.81 -5.95
CA LEU A 310 5.07 -23.54 -5.52
C LEU A 310 3.54 -23.65 -5.47
N ASP A 311 2.95 -22.75 -4.70
CA ASP A 311 1.53 -22.66 -4.43
C ASP A 311 1.09 -21.20 -4.60
N ILE A 312 -0.05 -21.01 -5.27
CA ILE A 312 -0.63 -19.71 -5.62
C ILE A 312 -2.03 -19.64 -5.01
N PHE A 313 -2.34 -18.50 -4.41
CA PHE A 313 -3.63 -18.20 -3.81
C PHE A 313 -4.19 -16.90 -4.37
N GLY A 314 -5.52 -16.83 -4.49
CA GLY A 314 -6.24 -15.64 -4.94
C GLY A 314 -7.69 -15.68 -4.49
N LEU A 315 -8.29 -14.51 -4.26
CA LEU A 315 -9.71 -14.38 -3.98
C LEU A 315 -10.49 -14.31 -5.29
N GLY A 316 -11.44 -15.22 -5.49
CA GLY A 316 -12.30 -15.25 -6.67
C GLY A 316 -13.26 -14.07 -6.74
N THR A 317 -14.08 -14.01 -7.79
CA THR A 317 -15.14 -12.98 -7.91
C THR A 317 -16.21 -13.06 -6.82
N ASP A 318 -16.33 -14.22 -6.18
CA ASP A 318 -17.19 -14.50 -5.03
C ASP A 318 -16.47 -14.28 -3.68
N ASN A 319 -15.26 -13.71 -3.71
CA ASN A 319 -14.39 -13.47 -2.57
C ASN A 319 -14.02 -14.74 -1.78
N GLN A 320 -14.18 -15.93 -2.38
CA GLN A 320 -13.67 -17.17 -1.79
C GLN A 320 -12.19 -17.36 -2.09
N MET A 321 -11.49 -18.06 -1.20
CA MET A 321 -10.09 -18.40 -1.40
C MET A 321 -9.98 -19.54 -2.42
N TYR A 322 -9.13 -19.37 -3.43
CA TYR A 322 -8.78 -20.39 -4.40
C TYR A 322 -7.29 -20.71 -4.38
N HIS A 323 -6.95 -21.93 -4.77
CA HIS A 323 -5.61 -22.47 -4.77
C HIS A 323 -5.26 -23.13 -6.09
N LYS A 324 -4.02 -22.93 -6.51
CA LYS A 324 -3.37 -23.63 -7.64
C LYS A 324 -1.93 -23.91 -7.26
N TYR A 325 -1.35 -24.97 -7.81
CA TYR A 325 0.02 -25.34 -7.49
C TYR A 325 0.77 -25.92 -8.68
N TRP A 326 2.08 -25.79 -8.66
CA TRP A 326 2.99 -26.51 -9.55
C TRP A 326 3.56 -27.72 -8.82
N ASN A 327 3.58 -28.90 -9.45
CA ASN A 327 4.12 -30.12 -8.83
C ASN A 327 5.43 -30.62 -9.44
N GLY A 328 6.09 -29.81 -10.28
CA GLY A 328 7.30 -30.18 -11.00
C GLY A 328 7.07 -30.66 -12.43
N SER A 329 5.82 -30.97 -12.78
CA SER A 329 5.47 -31.47 -14.12
C SER A 329 4.24 -30.79 -14.71
N ALA A 330 3.27 -30.41 -13.88
CA ALA A 330 2.04 -29.79 -14.32
C ALA A 330 1.44 -28.89 -13.22
N TRP A 331 0.57 -28.00 -13.68
CA TRP A 331 -0.34 -27.24 -12.83
C TRP A 331 -1.49 -28.12 -12.32
N GLY A 332 -1.71 -28.10 -11.01
CA GLY A 332 -2.86 -28.70 -10.34
C GLY A 332 -3.85 -27.63 -9.86
N PRO A 333 -5.17 -27.91 -9.81
CA PRO A 333 -5.82 -29.20 -10.12
C PRO A 333 -5.89 -29.55 -11.62
N SER A 334 -5.70 -28.57 -12.50
CA SER A 334 -5.50 -28.75 -13.94
C SER A 334 -4.73 -27.56 -14.52
N ALA A 335 -4.48 -27.54 -15.83
CA ALA A 335 -3.81 -26.41 -16.50
C ALA A 335 -4.49 -25.06 -16.22
N THR A 336 -5.82 -24.99 -16.26
CA THR A 336 -6.59 -23.74 -16.08
C THR A 336 -7.54 -23.74 -14.87
N GLY A 337 -7.69 -24.87 -14.19
CA GLY A 337 -8.55 -25.02 -13.02
C GLY A 337 -7.89 -24.52 -11.74
N TRP A 338 -8.75 -24.21 -10.75
CA TRP A 338 -8.41 -23.76 -9.41
C TRP A 338 -9.25 -24.52 -8.37
N GLU A 339 -8.64 -24.89 -7.26
CA GLU A 339 -9.29 -25.58 -6.15
C GLU A 339 -9.89 -24.55 -5.18
N PRO A 340 -11.20 -24.59 -4.87
CA PRO A 340 -11.78 -23.73 -3.85
C PRO A 340 -11.39 -24.22 -2.46
N LEU A 341 -10.91 -23.31 -1.62
CA LEU A 341 -10.54 -23.56 -0.23
C LEU A 341 -11.60 -23.11 0.78
N GLY A 342 -12.74 -22.60 0.29
CA GLY A 342 -13.84 -22.05 1.08
C GLY A 342 -13.47 -20.75 1.80
N GLY A 343 -14.36 -20.30 2.69
CA GLY A 343 -14.26 -19.00 3.37
C GLY A 343 -14.63 -17.83 2.45
N VAL A 344 -15.04 -16.70 3.02
CA VAL A 344 -15.31 -15.45 2.28
C VAL A 344 -14.47 -14.36 2.93
N PHE A 345 -13.63 -13.71 2.14
CA PHE A 345 -12.60 -12.80 2.64
C PHE A 345 -12.76 -11.39 2.11
N ASN A 346 -12.42 -10.43 2.94
CA ASN A 346 -12.31 -9.05 2.51
C ASN A 346 -11.05 -8.87 1.68
N LEU A 347 -11.15 -7.98 0.69
CA LEU A 347 -10.01 -7.49 -0.07
C LEU A 347 -9.27 -6.46 0.77
N ALA A 348 -8.75 -6.86 1.93
CA ALA A 348 -8.15 -5.97 2.89
C ALA A 348 -6.92 -5.29 2.30
N ALA A 349 -7.11 -4.16 1.62
CA ALA A 349 -6.03 -3.28 1.25
C ALA A 349 -5.71 -2.46 2.49
N VAL A 350 -4.42 -2.24 2.78
CA VAL A 350 -4.16 -0.90 3.31
C VAL A 350 -4.50 0.06 2.20
N GLY A 351 -5.57 0.80 2.44
CA GLY A 351 -6.32 1.46 1.38
C GLY A 351 -7.78 1.04 1.30
N ASP A 352 -8.33 0.27 2.25
CA ASP A 352 -9.79 0.33 2.51
C ASP A 352 -10.14 1.60 3.27
N SER A 353 -9.20 2.21 3.99
CA SER A 353 -9.33 3.60 4.41
C SER A 353 -7.96 4.25 4.46
N ARG A 354 -7.92 5.56 4.24
CA ARG A 354 -6.72 6.38 4.39
C ARG A 354 -7.14 7.79 4.71
N THR A 355 -6.50 8.38 5.70
CA THR A 355 -6.68 9.80 6.05
C THR A 355 -5.28 10.43 6.13
N LEU A 356 -5.11 11.56 5.47
CA LEU A 356 -3.90 12.37 5.51
C LEU A 356 -3.90 13.22 6.78
N ALA A 357 -2.72 13.54 7.29
CA ALA A 357 -2.58 14.44 8.43
C ALA A 357 -2.74 15.93 8.04
N LEU A 358 -3.74 16.26 7.22
CA LEU A 358 -4.08 17.65 6.90
C LEU A 358 -4.71 18.30 8.13
N VAL A 359 -4.20 19.46 8.54
CA VAL A 359 -4.79 20.24 9.63
C VAL A 359 -5.37 21.52 9.05
N GLU A 360 -6.69 21.58 8.97
CA GLU A 360 -7.41 22.72 8.41
C GLU A 360 -7.36 23.92 9.35
N GLN A 361 -7.07 25.08 8.78
CA GLN A 361 -7.17 26.34 9.48
C GLN A 361 -8.61 26.83 9.39
N HIS A 362 -9.14 27.34 10.50
CA HIS A 362 -10.39 28.08 10.45
C HIS A 362 -10.22 29.33 9.58
N GLN A 363 -11.20 29.64 8.71
CA GLN A 363 -11.15 30.86 7.92
C GLN A 363 -11.19 32.11 8.82
N VAL A 364 -10.32 33.08 8.54
CA VAL A 364 -10.21 34.29 9.35
C VAL A 364 -11.34 35.28 9.04
N GLU A 365 -11.75 35.37 7.77
CA GLU A 365 -12.81 36.26 7.31
C GLU A 365 -13.91 35.47 6.58
N SER A 366 -15.08 36.07 6.42
CA SER A 366 -16.28 35.36 5.92
C SER A 366 -16.15 34.81 4.51
N GLU A 367 -15.34 35.42 3.64
CA GLU A 367 -15.14 35.02 2.24
C GLU A 367 -13.79 34.32 2.00
N TRP A 368 -13.08 33.91 3.06
CA TRP A 368 -11.70 33.41 2.98
C TRP A 368 -11.55 31.90 3.08
N CYS A 369 -12.62 31.11 2.88
CA CYS A 369 -12.55 29.65 2.83
C CYS A 369 -11.44 29.16 1.88
N TRP A 370 -11.38 29.74 0.68
CA TRP A 370 -10.36 29.41 -0.33
C TRP A 370 -8.92 29.67 0.14
N SER A 371 -8.71 30.70 0.96
CA SER A 371 -7.40 31.09 1.46
C SER A 371 -6.98 30.20 2.62
N ALA A 372 -7.92 29.87 3.51
CA ALA A 372 -7.73 28.95 4.63
C ALA A 372 -7.27 27.58 4.14
N THR A 373 -8.04 26.97 3.25
CA THR A 373 -7.75 25.64 2.69
C THR A 373 -6.48 25.61 1.89
N THR A 374 -6.22 26.63 1.05
CA THR A 374 -4.94 26.71 0.33
C THR A 374 -3.76 26.79 1.28
N CYS A 375 -3.83 27.61 2.33
CA CYS A 375 -2.75 27.72 3.31
C CYS A 375 -2.56 26.43 4.12
N SER A 376 -3.63 25.71 4.43
CA SER A 376 -3.56 24.41 5.11
C SER A 376 -2.92 23.33 4.24
N ILE A 377 -3.33 23.21 2.97
CA ILE A 377 -2.69 22.32 1.99
C ILE A 377 -1.20 22.68 1.80
N THR A 378 -0.89 23.97 1.70
CA THR A 378 0.51 24.44 1.58
C THR A 378 1.35 24.02 2.79
N LYS A 379 0.79 24.10 4.00
CA LYS A 379 1.48 23.67 5.23
C LYS A 379 1.60 22.15 5.35
N TYR A 380 0.64 21.41 4.79
CA TYR A 380 0.72 19.96 4.71
C TYR A 380 1.94 19.53 3.87
N TYR A 381 2.14 20.13 2.69
CA TYR A 381 3.30 19.84 1.84
C TYR A 381 4.60 20.45 2.35
N ASN A 382 4.52 21.61 2.99
CA ASN A 382 5.68 22.33 3.52
C ASN A 382 5.35 22.95 4.87
N ALA A 383 5.64 22.21 5.94
CA ALA A 383 5.41 22.66 7.32
C ALA A 383 6.13 23.98 7.67
N ALA A 384 7.19 24.35 6.93
CA ALA A 384 7.91 25.62 7.11
C ALA A 384 7.33 26.78 6.29
N SER A 385 6.23 26.58 5.57
CA SER A 385 5.57 27.62 4.78
C SER A 385 5.18 28.81 5.64
N THR A 386 5.54 30.00 5.16
CA THR A 386 5.22 31.28 5.79
C THR A 386 3.92 31.90 5.26
N TRP A 387 3.23 31.24 4.33
CA TRP A 387 1.95 31.72 3.82
C TRP A 387 0.92 31.72 4.95
N THR A 388 0.30 32.89 5.14
CA THR A 388 -0.89 33.07 5.97
C THR A 388 -2.06 33.48 5.09
N GLN A 389 -3.28 33.26 5.57
CA GLN A 389 -4.49 33.57 4.80
C GLN A 389 -4.50 35.02 4.27
N CYS A 390 -4.11 35.98 5.12
CA CYS A 390 -4.09 37.39 4.74
C CYS A 390 -2.98 37.73 3.73
N THR A 391 -1.81 37.08 3.81
CA THR A 391 -0.72 37.30 2.85
C THR A 391 -1.08 36.73 1.48
N LEU A 392 -1.77 35.59 1.45
CA LEU A 392 -2.29 35.00 0.23
C LEU A 392 -3.38 35.89 -0.40
N VAL A 393 -4.29 36.45 0.40
CA VAL A 393 -5.32 37.40 -0.05
C VAL A 393 -4.68 38.67 -0.60
N ASN A 394 -3.67 39.22 0.09
CA ASN A 394 -2.87 40.35 -0.41
C ASN A 394 -2.28 40.03 -1.79
N LYS A 395 -1.66 38.86 -1.93
CA LYS A 395 -1.05 38.44 -3.20
C LYS A 395 -2.09 38.28 -4.30
N ALA A 396 -3.23 37.69 -3.98
CA ALA A 396 -4.30 37.43 -4.93
C ALA A 396 -4.88 38.77 -5.43
N TYR A 397 -5.35 39.66 -4.55
CA TYR A 397 -6.03 40.92 -4.93
C TYR A 397 -5.06 42.06 -5.27
N ASN A 398 -3.75 41.80 -5.26
CA ASN A 398 -2.71 42.83 -5.36
C ASN A 398 -2.89 43.93 -4.30
N GLN A 399 -3.19 43.53 -3.07
CA GLN A 399 -3.35 44.38 -1.89
C GLN A 399 -2.13 44.29 -0.97
N THR A 400 -2.01 45.23 -0.04
CA THR A 400 -0.96 45.22 0.99
C THR A 400 -1.51 45.29 2.41
N THR A 401 -2.81 45.56 2.57
CA THR A 401 -3.44 45.89 3.85
C THR A 401 -4.32 44.79 4.42
N CYS A 402 -4.52 43.66 3.72
CA CYS A 402 -5.44 42.61 4.17
C CYS A 402 -4.99 41.90 5.46
N CYS A 403 -3.71 41.96 5.81
CA CYS A 403 -3.24 41.47 7.12
C CYS A 403 -3.53 42.43 8.28
N THR A 404 -3.86 43.69 7.99
CA THR A 404 -4.24 44.68 9.00
C THR A 404 -5.75 44.89 9.04
N ASN A 405 -6.42 44.82 7.89
CA ASN A 405 -7.86 45.02 7.76
C ASN A 405 -8.47 44.02 6.76
N GLY A 406 -8.51 42.74 7.17
CA GLY A 406 -9.01 41.63 6.36
C GLY A 406 -10.48 41.79 5.97
N SER A 407 -11.31 42.28 6.88
CA SER A 407 -12.76 42.50 6.69
C SER A 407 -13.13 43.62 5.71
N SER A 408 -12.16 44.40 5.23
CA SER A 408 -12.41 45.45 4.23
C SER A 408 -12.98 44.85 2.94
N THR A 409 -13.82 45.63 2.24
CA THR A 409 -14.45 45.18 0.99
C THR A 409 -13.43 44.88 -0.12
N SER A 410 -12.20 45.41 -0.05
CA SER A 410 -11.11 45.10 -0.97
C SER A 410 -10.40 43.77 -0.69
N CYS A 411 -10.62 43.19 0.50
CA CYS A 411 -9.90 42.01 0.98
C CYS A 411 -10.84 40.82 1.24
N ASN A 412 -11.98 41.05 1.89
CA ASN A 412 -12.97 40.02 2.20
C ASN A 412 -13.87 39.77 0.98
N GLN A 413 -13.32 39.06 -0.01
CA GLN A 413 -13.98 38.73 -1.26
C GLN A 413 -13.73 37.26 -1.67
N PRO A 414 -14.70 36.60 -2.30
CA PRO A 414 -14.56 35.21 -2.76
C PRO A 414 -13.56 35.10 -3.91
N TRP A 415 -12.78 34.02 -3.93
CA TRP A 415 -11.81 33.73 -5.01
C TRP A 415 -11.88 32.28 -5.48
N TYR A 416 -11.24 32.04 -6.62
CA TYR A 416 -10.99 30.74 -7.24
C TYR A 416 -9.83 29.95 -6.57
N PRO A 417 -10.09 28.74 -6.04
CA PRO A 417 -9.07 27.91 -5.40
C PRO A 417 -7.90 27.49 -6.30
N ASP A 418 -8.13 27.24 -7.60
CA ASP A 418 -7.08 26.91 -8.58
C ASP A 418 -5.98 27.98 -8.62
N LYS A 419 -6.35 29.26 -8.68
CA LYS A 419 -5.41 30.38 -8.69
C LYS A 419 -4.66 30.50 -7.38
N ALA A 420 -5.33 30.23 -6.25
CA ALA A 420 -4.71 30.27 -4.93
C ALA A 420 -3.66 29.15 -4.76
N LEU A 421 -4.02 27.93 -5.14
CA LEU A 421 -3.10 26.79 -5.18
C LEU A 421 -1.96 27.01 -6.18
N THR A 422 -2.20 27.71 -7.28
CA THR A 422 -1.15 28.12 -8.22
C THR A 422 -0.17 29.12 -7.59
N ILE A 423 -0.66 30.12 -6.83
CA ILE A 423 0.19 31.11 -6.13
C ILE A 423 1.13 30.41 -5.14
N THR A 424 0.63 29.39 -4.45
CA THR A 424 1.41 28.64 -3.45
C THR A 424 2.23 27.49 -4.05
N GLY A 425 2.03 27.17 -5.32
CA GLY A 425 2.80 26.18 -6.06
C GLY A 425 2.31 24.74 -5.90
N HIS A 426 1.07 24.53 -5.46
CA HIS A 426 0.52 23.20 -5.14
C HIS A 426 -0.66 22.79 -6.03
N LEU A 427 -1.01 23.56 -7.07
CA LEU A 427 -1.99 23.11 -8.06
C LEU A 427 -1.32 22.15 -9.05
N ASN A 428 -1.81 20.91 -9.12
CA ASN A 428 -1.45 19.98 -10.19
C ASN A 428 -2.40 20.17 -11.39
N THR A 429 -3.70 19.95 -11.17
CA THR A 429 -4.71 20.10 -12.23
C THR A 429 -6.07 20.45 -11.65
N THR A 430 -6.94 21.03 -12.49
CA THR A 430 -8.34 21.30 -12.16
C THR A 430 -9.23 20.37 -12.97
N THR A 431 -10.08 19.63 -12.28
CA THR A 431 -11.08 18.73 -12.87
C THR A 431 -12.45 19.33 -12.68
N GLY A 432 -13.25 19.40 -13.76
CA GLY A 432 -14.64 19.84 -13.67
C GLY A 432 -15.51 18.78 -13.00
N GLY A 433 -16.30 19.18 -12.00
CA GLY A 433 -17.26 18.31 -11.32
C GLY A 433 -16.68 17.48 -10.18
N SER A 434 -17.54 16.59 -9.66
CA SER A 434 -17.17 15.63 -8.64
C SER A 434 -16.20 14.57 -9.17
N LEU A 435 -15.25 14.19 -8.33
CA LEU A 435 -14.38 13.05 -8.60
C LEU A 435 -15.16 11.74 -8.39
N SER A 436 -14.73 10.67 -9.04
CA SER A 436 -15.13 9.33 -8.64
C SER A 436 -14.42 8.93 -7.34
N LEU A 437 -15.00 8.00 -6.58
CA LEU A 437 -14.37 7.47 -5.36
C LEU A 437 -12.98 6.91 -5.66
N ALA A 438 -12.83 6.17 -6.76
CA ALA A 438 -11.53 5.67 -7.19
C ALA A 438 -10.51 6.78 -7.50
N ALA A 439 -10.96 7.94 -7.99
CA ALA A 439 -10.11 9.09 -8.20
C ALA A 439 -9.72 9.75 -6.87
N VAL A 440 -10.66 9.89 -5.92
CA VAL A 440 -10.35 10.35 -4.56
C VAL A 440 -9.32 9.44 -3.91
N MET A 441 -9.57 8.13 -3.93
CA MET A 441 -8.65 7.13 -3.38
C MET A 441 -7.27 7.23 -4.00
N ARG A 442 -7.17 7.45 -5.33
CA ARG A 442 -5.87 7.61 -6.00
C ARG A 442 -5.10 8.82 -5.50
N GLU A 443 -5.75 9.99 -5.39
CA GLU A 443 -5.09 11.21 -4.91
C GLU A 443 -4.70 11.09 -3.43
N ILE A 444 -5.61 10.63 -2.57
CA ILE A 444 -5.32 10.41 -1.16
C ILE A 444 -4.21 9.36 -1.00
N ASN A 445 -4.21 8.31 -1.81
CA ASN A 445 -3.13 7.31 -1.79
C ASN A 445 -1.78 7.85 -2.28
N ALA A 446 -1.79 8.87 -3.13
CA ALA A 446 -0.61 9.62 -3.52
C ALA A 446 -0.21 10.70 -2.50
N SER A 447 -0.85 10.75 -1.32
CA SER A 447 -0.67 11.82 -0.33
C SER A 447 -1.05 13.20 -0.83
N HIS A 448 -2.05 13.28 -1.71
CA HIS A 448 -2.52 14.54 -2.25
C HIS A 448 -3.90 14.90 -1.69
N PRO A 449 -3.99 15.85 -0.74
CA PRO A 449 -5.28 16.39 -0.33
C PRO A 449 -5.97 17.06 -1.53
N ILE A 450 -7.28 16.94 -1.61
CA ILE A 450 -8.05 17.42 -2.75
C ILE A 450 -8.85 18.62 -2.30
N SER A 451 -8.55 19.81 -2.81
CA SER A 451 -9.41 20.97 -2.57
C SER A 451 -10.65 20.84 -3.47
N ILE A 452 -11.85 21.14 -2.95
CA ILE A 452 -13.10 21.02 -3.71
C ILE A 452 -13.94 22.28 -3.59
N ALA A 453 -14.59 22.69 -4.66
CA ALA A 453 -15.61 23.73 -4.59
C ALA A 453 -16.97 23.11 -4.27
N VAL A 454 -17.68 23.70 -3.32
CA VAL A 454 -19.05 23.32 -2.93
C VAL A 454 -19.94 24.54 -3.07
N TYR A 455 -21.13 24.39 -3.66
CA TYR A 455 -22.09 25.48 -3.85
C TYR A 455 -23.40 25.18 -3.13
N TRP A 456 -23.68 25.91 -2.06
CA TRP A 456 -24.85 25.70 -1.22
C TRP A 456 -26.15 25.91 -2.02
N TYR A 457 -27.21 25.16 -1.69
CA TYR A 457 -28.53 25.40 -2.29
C TYR A 457 -29.09 26.79 -1.96
N GLY A 458 -28.72 27.33 -0.79
CA GLY A 458 -29.04 28.70 -0.38
C GLY A 458 -28.23 29.80 -1.09
N GLY A 459 -27.29 29.42 -1.96
CA GLY A 459 -26.35 30.32 -2.62
C GLY A 459 -25.03 30.50 -1.87
N GLY A 460 -24.01 30.97 -2.59
CA GLY A 460 -22.64 31.09 -2.08
C GLY A 460 -21.77 29.87 -2.43
N GLY A 461 -20.47 30.10 -2.51
CA GLY A 461 -19.46 29.07 -2.73
C GLY A 461 -18.66 28.82 -1.45
N HIS A 462 -18.19 27.59 -1.31
CA HIS A 462 -17.37 27.15 -0.20
C HIS A 462 -16.23 26.27 -0.71
N ASN A 463 -15.14 26.20 0.04
CA ASN A 463 -13.96 25.47 -0.37
C ASN A 463 -13.40 24.64 0.79
N PRO A 464 -13.89 23.42 1.03
CA PRO A 464 -13.23 22.45 1.91
C PRO A 464 -12.18 21.63 1.15
N ALA A 465 -11.44 20.79 1.88
CA ALA A 465 -10.54 19.78 1.32
C ALA A 465 -10.96 18.36 1.73
N ILE A 466 -10.82 17.40 0.82
CA ILE A 466 -10.85 15.98 1.13
C ILE A 466 -9.44 15.57 1.52
N ASP A 467 -9.30 14.99 2.69
CA ASP A 467 -8.04 14.44 3.19
C ASP A 467 -8.12 12.95 3.48
N GLY A 468 -9.28 12.31 3.34
CA GLY A 468 -9.38 10.88 3.55
C GLY A 468 -10.54 10.20 2.85
N TYR A 469 -10.52 8.88 2.92
CA TYR A 469 -11.61 8.01 2.49
C TYR A 469 -11.68 6.77 3.39
N ASP A 470 -12.86 6.17 3.46
CA ASP A 470 -13.09 4.87 4.06
C ASP A 470 -14.11 4.08 3.23
N VAL A 471 -13.65 3.01 2.61
CA VAL A 471 -14.39 2.02 1.82
C VAL A 471 -14.46 0.65 2.52
N THR A 472 -14.17 0.59 3.83
CA THR A 472 -14.33 -0.64 4.63
C THR A 472 -15.78 -1.16 4.62
N SER A 473 -16.76 -0.27 4.39
CA SER A 473 -18.13 -0.62 4.04
C SER A 473 -18.38 -0.36 2.55
N PRO A 474 -18.36 -1.39 1.68
CA PRO A 474 -18.52 -1.21 0.23
C PRO A 474 -19.87 -0.59 -0.17
N ASP A 475 -20.91 -0.80 0.66
CA ASP A 475 -22.25 -0.26 0.44
C ASP A 475 -22.38 1.22 0.86
N TYR A 476 -21.47 1.70 1.71
CA TYR A 476 -21.49 3.05 2.30
C TYR A 476 -20.07 3.64 2.40
N PRO A 477 -19.39 3.86 1.27
CA PRO A 477 -18.08 4.48 1.29
C PRO A 477 -18.16 5.92 1.82
N THR A 478 -17.18 6.36 2.59
CA THR A 478 -17.09 7.72 3.12
C THR A 478 -15.83 8.44 2.64
N ILE A 479 -15.87 9.76 2.76
CA ILE A 479 -14.73 10.67 2.61
C ILE A 479 -14.58 11.51 3.86
N ASP A 480 -13.34 11.79 4.25
CA ASP A 480 -13.04 12.75 5.32
C ASP A 480 -12.85 14.13 4.71
N LEU A 481 -13.53 15.11 5.30
CA LEU A 481 -13.49 16.51 4.91
C LEU A 481 -12.92 17.37 6.01
N GLN A 482 -12.00 18.22 5.58
CA GLN A 482 -11.43 19.32 6.32
C GLN A 482 -12.11 20.61 5.88
N ASP A 483 -12.95 21.18 6.75
CA ASP A 483 -13.74 22.36 6.46
C ASP A 483 -13.26 23.60 7.24
N PRO A 484 -12.98 24.73 6.56
CA PRO A 484 -12.49 25.93 7.23
C PRO A 484 -13.53 26.68 8.08
N ILE A 485 -14.81 26.31 8.04
CA ILE A 485 -15.89 26.83 8.90
C ILE A 485 -16.26 25.78 9.95
N TYR A 486 -16.55 24.56 9.51
CA TYR A 486 -17.19 23.52 10.32
C TYR A 486 -16.22 22.51 10.94
N GLY A 487 -14.94 22.55 10.54
CA GLY A 487 -13.92 21.60 10.98
C GLY A 487 -14.04 20.23 10.31
N HIS A 488 -13.34 19.25 10.88
CA HIS A 488 -13.29 17.89 10.35
C HIS A 488 -14.67 17.20 10.41
N SER A 489 -15.05 16.52 9.34
CA SER A 489 -16.23 15.65 9.30
C SER A 489 -16.07 14.52 8.30
N THR A 490 -16.62 13.35 8.62
CA THR A 490 -16.72 12.22 7.68
C THR A 490 -18.09 12.25 6.99
N GLN A 491 -18.10 12.19 5.67
CA GLN A 491 -19.30 12.25 4.84
C GLN A 491 -19.48 10.97 4.03
N ASP A 492 -20.70 10.46 3.95
CA ASP A 492 -21.05 9.40 2.99
C ASP A 492 -20.84 9.92 1.55
N PHE A 493 -19.95 9.26 0.81
CA PHE A 493 -19.57 9.65 -0.53
C PHE A 493 -20.76 9.55 -1.52
N GLY A 494 -21.68 8.61 -1.30
CA GLY A 494 -22.84 8.42 -2.16
C GLY A 494 -23.89 9.53 -2.05
N THR A 495 -23.94 10.23 -0.91
CA THR A 495 -24.91 11.31 -0.66
C THR A 495 -24.29 12.70 -0.61
N PHE A 496 -22.97 12.80 -0.41
CA PHE A 496 -22.26 14.06 -0.42
C PHE A 496 -22.27 14.72 -1.83
N PRO A 497 -22.40 16.06 -1.95
CA PRO A 497 -22.64 17.05 -0.88
C PRO A 497 -24.12 17.36 -0.66
N HIS A 498 -25.06 16.55 -1.16
CA HIS A 498 -26.49 16.80 -1.00
C HIS A 498 -26.93 16.69 0.48
N SER A 499 -26.24 15.86 1.27
CA SER A 499 -26.41 15.72 2.72
C SER A 499 -25.61 16.72 3.55
N TYR A 500 -24.72 17.51 2.92
CA TYR A 500 -23.75 18.33 3.62
C TYR A 500 -24.33 19.68 4.05
N ASN A 501 -24.42 19.94 5.37
CA ASN A 501 -24.80 21.23 5.97
C ASN A 501 -26.05 21.90 5.34
N GLY A 502 -27.13 21.14 5.14
CA GLY A 502 -28.36 21.64 4.52
C GLY A 502 -28.41 21.49 2.98
N GLY A 503 -27.34 20.97 2.40
CA GLY A 503 -27.24 20.50 1.03
C GLY A 503 -26.57 21.48 0.07
N ALA A 504 -25.76 20.92 -0.81
CA ALA A 504 -25.01 21.65 -1.81
C ALA A 504 -24.78 20.85 -3.10
N ASN A 505 -24.26 21.54 -4.11
CA ASN A 505 -23.76 20.94 -5.33
C ASN A 505 -22.22 20.87 -5.30
N TRP A 506 -21.65 19.77 -5.78
CA TRP A 506 -20.21 19.66 -6.01
C TRP A 506 -19.82 20.46 -7.25
N GLY A 507 -18.91 21.41 -7.09
CA GLY A 507 -18.31 22.22 -8.14
C GLY A 507 -17.09 21.56 -8.78
N ASN A 508 -16.02 22.33 -8.98
CA ASN A 508 -14.74 21.81 -9.46
C ASN A 508 -13.95 21.12 -8.35
N SER A 509 -13.09 20.20 -8.75
CA SER A 509 -12.11 19.54 -7.89
C SER A 509 -10.70 19.98 -8.30
N TYR A 510 -9.86 20.34 -7.34
CA TYR A 510 -8.51 20.87 -7.55
C TYR A 510 -7.51 19.88 -6.98
N LEU A 511 -6.85 19.14 -7.87
CA LEU A 511 -5.88 18.11 -7.50
C LEU A 511 -4.53 18.78 -7.18
N THR A 512 -3.85 18.27 -6.17
CA THR A 512 -2.58 18.81 -5.67
C THR A 512 -1.41 17.86 -5.97
N HIS A 513 -0.18 18.20 -5.59
CA HIS A 513 1.04 17.40 -5.80
C HIS A 513 2.14 17.74 -4.78
#